data_AF-A0A537W3C1-F1
#
_entry.id   AF-A0A537W3C1-F1
#
_cell.length_a   1.000
_cell.length_b   1.000
_cell.length_c   1.000
_cell.angle_alpha   90.00
_cell.angle_beta   90.00
_cell.angle_gamma   90.00
#
_symmetry.space_group_name_H-M   'P 1'
#
loop_
_entity.id
_entity.type
_entity.pdbx_description
1 polymer ?
#
loop_
_entity_poly.entity_id
_entity_poly.type
_entity_poly.pdbx_seq_one_letter_code
_entity_poly.pdbx_strand_id
1 'polypeptide(L)'
;HIYRAADRPQLDFFLAYTPVDSIVQAQLGGEEFSVDVFCDLDGRCLNAIPRTMIESKGGESIKGMTIRDEALIEFACDVAEKLRLVGPANIQCFREEDGRHLVTDINPRFGGGFPLPLAAGGRYPELALALARGERPEPRLGDFREGIVMTRFFSDLSLTENGDGTLKPFVRTE
;
A
#
# COMPACT_ATOMS: atom_id res chain seq x y z
N HIS A 1 -12.35 -1.92 -14.11
CA HIS A 1 -13.21 -0.85 -13.56
C HIS A 1 -13.95 -1.41 -12.35
N ILE A 2 -14.24 -0.58 -11.35
CA ILE A 2 -15.03 -0.96 -10.17
C ILE A 2 -16.34 -0.19 -10.24
N TYR A 3 -17.47 -0.90 -10.15
CA TYR A 3 -18.80 -0.31 -10.20
C TYR A 3 -19.57 -0.64 -8.93
N ARG A 4 -20.32 0.34 -8.43
CA ARG A 4 -21.26 0.13 -7.33
C ARG A 4 -22.64 -0.16 -7.91
N ALA A 5 -23.22 -1.29 -7.52
CA ALA A 5 -24.61 -1.63 -7.83
C ALA A 5 -25.46 -1.49 -6.55
N ALA A 6 -26.48 -0.64 -6.58
CA ALA A 6 -27.42 -0.45 -5.48
C ALA A 6 -28.58 -1.46 -5.49
N ASP A 7 -28.82 -2.09 -6.64
CA ASP A 7 -29.90 -3.03 -6.86
C ASP A 7 -29.55 -4.09 -7.91
N ARG A 8 -30.43 -5.06 -8.09
CA ARG A 8 -30.25 -6.16 -9.04
C ARG A 8 -30.16 -5.68 -10.50
N PRO A 9 -31.03 -4.78 -10.99
CA PRO A 9 -30.90 -4.24 -12.34
C PRO A 9 -29.55 -3.58 -12.63
N GLN A 10 -29.00 -2.80 -11.69
CA GLN A 10 -27.67 -2.19 -11.85
C GLN A 10 -26.57 -3.26 -11.89
N LEU A 11 -26.65 -4.26 -11.02
CA LEU A 11 -25.69 -5.37 -11.03
C LEU A 11 -25.69 -6.09 -12.38
N ASP A 12 -26.88 -6.46 -12.89
CA ASP A 12 -27.02 -7.14 -14.17
C ASP A 12 -26.48 -6.29 -15.33
N PHE A 13 -26.73 -4.96 -15.30
CA PHE A 13 -26.14 -4.03 -16.28
C PHE A 13 -24.61 -4.05 -16.24
N PHE A 14 -23.99 -3.90 -15.07
CA PHE A 14 -22.53 -3.84 -14.97
C PHE A 14 -21.87 -5.17 -15.34
N LEU A 15 -22.47 -6.31 -14.99
CA LEU A 15 -21.97 -7.64 -15.40
C LEU A 15 -22.05 -7.85 -16.91
N ALA A 16 -23.05 -7.28 -17.59
CA ALA A 16 -23.15 -7.34 -19.05
C ALA A 16 -22.23 -6.32 -19.74
N TYR A 17 -21.95 -5.18 -19.09
CA TYR A 17 -21.13 -4.10 -19.63
C TYR A 17 -19.63 -4.38 -19.54
N THR A 18 -19.16 -5.07 -18.52
CA THR A 18 -17.73 -5.35 -18.35
C THR A 18 -17.24 -6.40 -19.37
N PRO A 19 -16.11 -6.14 -20.07
CA PRO A 19 -15.59 -7.07 -21.08
C PRO A 19 -14.76 -8.22 -20.48
N VAL A 20 -14.72 -8.34 -19.16
CA VAL A 20 -13.85 -9.26 -18.41
C VAL A 20 -14.61 -9.92 -17.28
N ASP A 21 -14.14 -11.11 -16.88
CA ASP A 21 -14.64 -11.82 -15.71
C ASP A 21 -14.62 -10.90 -14.48
N SER A 22 -15.75 -10.85 -13.78
CA SER A 22 -16.01 -9.91 -12.70
C SER A 22 -16.31 -10.66 -11.40
N ILE A 23 -15.77 -10.16 -10.30
CA ILE A 23 -16.11 -10.63 -8.95
C ILE A 23 -17.18 -9.69 -8.39
N VAL A 24 -18.22 -10.28 -7.76
CA VAL A 24 -19.25 -9.54 -7.03
C VAL A 24 -19.00 -9.71 -5.55
N GLN A 25 -18.94 -8.59 -4.82
CA GLN A 25 -18.76 -8.57 -3.38
C GLN A 25 -19.72 -7.59 -2.71
N ALA A 26 -19.98 -7.79 -1.42
CA ALA A 26 -20.68 -6.80 -0.62
C ALA A 26 -19.85 -5.52 -0.54
N GLN A 27 -20.52 -4.37 -0.60
CA GLN A 27 -19.87 -3.09 -0.36
C GLN A 27 -19.62 -2.93 1.14
N LEU A 28 -18.37 -2.66 1.51
CA LEU A 28 -17.98 -2.38 2.89
C LEU A 28 -18.28 -0.91 3.23
N GLY A 29 -18.73 -0.67 4.47
CA GLY A 29 -19.14 0.65 4.96
C GLY A 29 -18.20 1.26 5.99
N GLY A 30 -17.26 0.45 6.50
CA GLY A 30 -16.31 0.83 7.52
C GLY A 30 -15.22 1.82 7.08
N GLU A 31 -14.26 2.03 7.98
CA GLU A 31 -13.11 2.87 7.73
C GLU A 31 -12.03 2.10 6.97
N GLU A 32 -11.51 2.67 5.88
CA GLU A 32 -10.50 2.05 5.02
C GLU A 32 -9.07 2.30 5.53
N PHE A 33 -8.27 1.24 5.59
CA PHE A 33 -6.87 1.26 5.96
C PHE A 33 -6.00 0.54 4.93
N SER A 34 -4.75 0.97 4.87
CA SER A 34 -3.67 0.22 4.25
C SER A 34 -2.60 -0.09 5.29
N VAL A 35 -2.07 -1.30 5.27
CA VAL A 35 -0.94 -1.71 6.10
C VAL A 35 0.18 -2.18 5.19
N ASP A 36 1.29 -1.47 5.19
CA ASP A 36 2.49 -1.88 4.47
C ASP A 36 3.29 -2.83 5.35
N VAL A 37 3.51 -4.05 4.88
CA VAL A 37 4.25 -5.09 5.59
C VAL A 37 5.54 -5.43 4.87
N PHE A 38 6.50 -6.00 5.60
CA PHE A 38 7.70 -6.58 5.02
C PHE A 38 7.99 -7.93 5.68
N CYS A 39 8.09 -8.98 4.88
CA CYS A 39 8.33 -10.34 5.36
C CYS A 39 9.69 -10.87 4.93
N ASP A 40 10.26 -11.78 5.72
CA ASP A 40 11.49 -12.48 5.36
C ASP A 40 11.28 -13.60 4.32
N LEU A 41 12.33 -14.35 4.02
CA LEU A 41 12.29 -15.45 3.05
C LEU A 41 11.57 -16.70 3.57
N ASP A 42 11.38 -16.82 4.89
CA ASP A 42 10.67 -17.92 5.54
C ASP A 42 9.16 -17.61 5.69
N GLY A 43 8.76 -16.36 5.43
CA GLY A 43 7.39 -15.85 5.52
C GLY A 43 7.03 -15.22 6.86
N ARG A 44 8.02 -14.93 7.72
CA ARG A 44 7.83 -14.23 9.00
C ARG A 44 7.70 -12.73 8.75
N CYS A 45 6.72 -12.09 9.37
CA CYS A 45 6.53 -10.66 9.25
C CYS A 45 7.59 -9.90 10.07
N LEU A 46 8.43 -9.10 9.41
CA LEU A 46 9.47 -8.29 10.05
C LEU A 46 8.97 -6.91 10.45
N ASN A 47 8.00 -6.34 9.74
CA ASN A 47 7.42 -5.04 10.08
C ASN A 47 6.02 -4.89 9.46
N ALA A 48 5.17 -4.08 10.09
CA ALA A 48 3.83 -3.72 9.63
C ALA A 48 3.53 -2.27 10.06
N ILE A 49 3.19 -1.42 9.10
CA ILE A 49 2.94 0.01 9.32
C ILE A 49 1.57 0.38 8.78
N PRO A 50 0.56 0.58 9.65
CA PRO A 50 -0.77 1.02 9.26
C PRO A 50 -0.81 2.48 8.87
N ARG A 51 -1.71 2.80 7.94
CA ARG A 51 -1.94 4.15 7.47
C ARG A 51 -3.38 4.36 7.01
N THR A 52 -3.90 5.54 7.31
CA THR A 52 -5.24 5.99 6.91
C THR A 52 -5.30 6.32 5.43
N MET A 53 -6.52 6.23 4.87
CA MET A 53 -6.81 6.55 3.47
C MET A 53 -7.55 7.89 3.34
N ILE A 54 -6.92 8.99 3.81
CA ILE A 54 -7.53 10.34 3.84
C ILE A 54 -8.06 10.76 2.46
N GLU A 55 -7.26 10.55 1.40
CA GLU A 55 -7.71 10.79 0.03
C GLU A 55 -7.04 9.80 -0.93
N SER A 56 -7.85 9.19 -1.78
CA SER A 56 -7.41 8.30 -2.85
C SER A 56 -7.82 8.85 -4.22
N LYS A 57 -6.97 8.66 -5.23
CA LYS A 57 -7.24 9.04 -6.62
C LYS A 57 -6.77 7.94 -7.55
N GLY A 58 -7.69 7.39 -8.35
CA GLY A 58 -7.38 6.30 -9.29
C GLY A 58 -6.90 5.01 -8.61
N GLY A 59 -7.32 4.75 -7.37
CA GLY A 59 -6.88 3.59 -6.58
C GLY A 59 -5.54 3.79 -5.86
N GLU A 60 -4.91 4.97 -5.96
CA GLU A 60 -3.71 5.29 -5.19
C GLU A 60 -4.01 6.24 -4.04
N SER A 61 -3.42 5.98 -2.87
CA SER A 61 -3.41 6.92 -1.74
C SER A 61 -2.56 8.16 -2.11
N ILE A 62 -3.22 9.32 -2.18
CA ILE A 62 -2.59 10.62 -2.43
C ILE A 62 -2.38 11.37 -1.11
N LYS A 63 -3.26 11.14 -0.14
CA LYS A 63 -3.12 11.63 1.24
C LYS A 63 -3.35 10.50 2.22
N GLY A 64 -2.53 10.46 3.26
CA GLY A 64 -2.64 9.47 4.33
C GLY A 64 -1.76 9.84 5.50
N MET A 65 -2.01 9.19 6.63
CA MET A 65 -1.26 9.39 7.87
C MET A 65 -0.87 8.04 8.45
N THR A 66 0.35 7.90 8.94
CA THR A 66 0.74 6.72 9.75
C THR A 66 0.02 6.76 11.08
N ILE A 67 -0.53 5.62 11.50
CA ILE A 67 -1.26 5.49 12.77
C ILE A 67 -0.69 4.32 13.57
N ARG A 68 -0.66 4.46 14.89
CA ARG A 68 -0.33 3.37 15.80
C ARG A 68 -1.63 2.70 16.22
N ASP A 69 -1.91 1.60 15.54
CA ASP A 69 -3.08 0.76 15.81
C ASP A 69 -2.62 -0.69 15.89
N GLU A 70 -2.49 -1.21 17.11
CA GLU A 70 -1.96 -2.55 17.34
C GLU A 70 -2.86 -3.63 16.75
N ALA A 71 -4.17 -3.42 16.71
CA ALA A 71 -5.09 -4.38 16.11
C ALA A 71 -4.88 -4.50 14.59
N LEU A 72 -4.59 -3.38 13.90
CA LEU A 72 -4.22 -3.39 12.48
C LEU A 72 -2.84 -4.02 12.23
N ILE A 73 -1.87 -3.77 13.12
CA ILE A 73 -0.52 -4.37 13.05
C ILE A 73 -0.61 -5.89 13.17
N GLU A 74 -1.29 -6.39 14.22
CA GLU A 74 -1.48 -7.81 14.48
C GLU A 74 -2.26 -8.48 13.34
N PHE A 75 -3.34 -7.85 12.88
CA PHE A 75 -4.15 -8.35 11.77
C PHE A 75 -3.34 -8.50 10.48
N ALA A 76 -2.59 -7.47 10.08
CA ALA A 76 -1.80 -7.51 8.86
C ALA A 76 -0.63 -8.50 8.97
N CYS A 77 -0.02 -8.62 10.15
CA CYS A 77 1.00 -9.63 10.44
C CYS A 77 0.42 -11.05 10.24
N ASP A 78 -0.71 -11.35 10.87
CA ASP A 78 -1.38 -12.65 10.77
C ASP A 78 -1.76 -13.01 9.32
N VAL A 79 -2.30 -12.05 8.57
CA VAL A 79 -2.61 -12.23 7.14
C VAL A 79 -1.35 -12.50 6.33
N ALA A 80 -0.28 -11.73 6.55
CA ALA A 80 0.97 -11.87 5.81
C ALA A 80 1.64 -13.24 6.05
N GLU A 81 1.68 -13.69 7.31
CA GLU A 81 2.28 -14.97 7.69
C GLU A 81 1.44 -16.17 7.21
N LYS A 82 0.11 -16.11 7.31
CA LYS A 82 -0.79 -17.17 6.77
C LYS A 82 -0.65 -17.35 5.27
N LEU A 83 -0.42 -16.27 4.54
CA LEU A 83 -0.19 -16.30 3.10
C LEU A 83 1.27 -16.54 2.73
N ARG A 84 2.17 -16.59 3.72
CA ARG A 84 3.62 -16.75 3.55
C ARG A 84 4.19 -15.74 2.55
N LEU A 85 3.80 -14.48 2.71
CA LEU A 85 4.30 -13.39 1.88
C LEU A 85 5.83 -13.27 2.07
N VAL A 86 6.53 -12.88 1.00
CA VAL A 86 7.99 -12.68 1.01
C VAL A 86 8.30 -11.29 0.48
N GLY A 87 9.13 -10.54 1.19
CA GLY A 87 9.46 -9.16 0.83
C GLY A 87 8.33 -8.18 1.15
N PRO A 88 8.24 -7.05 0.42
CA PRO A 88 7.24 -6.02 0.70
C PRO A 88 5.85 -6.45 0.21
N ALA A 89 4.83 -6.18 1.00
CA ALA A 89 3.45 -6.27 0.57
C ALA A 89 2.61 -5.14 1.16
N ASN A 90 1.49 -4.84 0.51
CA ASN A 90 0.48 -3.90 1.00
C ASN A 90 -0.84 -4.64 1.17
N ILE A 91 -1.37 -4.65 2.39
CA ILE A 91 -2.64 -5.27 2.77
C ILE A 91 -3.66 -4.15 2.98
N GLN A 92 -4.78 -4.20 2.26
CA GLN A 92 -5.86 -3.22 2.38
C GLN A 92 -7.06 -3.88 3.07
N CYS A 93 -7.68 -3.14 3.97
CA CYS A 93 -8.82 -3.64 4.72
C CYS A 93 -9.76 -2.51 5.13
N PHE A 94 -10.98 -2.90 5.46
CA PHE A 94 -11.96 -2.05 6.12
C PHE A 94 -12.13 -2.51 7.56
N ARG A 95 -12.22 -1.57 8.50
CA ARG A 95 -12.73 -1.82 9.85
C ARG A 95 -14.20 -1.46 9.90
N GLU A 96 -15.06 -2.46 10.03
CA GLU A 96 -16.51 -2.28 10.12
C GLU A 96 -16.93 -1.78 11.52
N GLU A 97 -18.19 -1.34 11.68
CA GLU A 97 -18.72 -0.79 12.94
C GLU A 97 -18.62 -1.77 14.13
N ASP A 98 -18.65 -3.07 13.86
CA ASP A 98 -18.50 -4.13 14.87
C ASP A 98 -17.02 -4.40 15.25
N GLY A 99 -16.08 -3.65 14.68
CA GLY A 99 -14.65 -3.75 14.93
C GLY A 99 -13.92 -4.82 14.11
N ARG A 100 -14.61 -5.60 13.26
CA ARG A 100 -13.94 -6.59 12.40
C ARG A 100 -13.16 -5.91 11.29
N HIS A 101 -11.95 -6.41 11.05
CA HIS A 101 -11.13 -6.06 9.89
C HIS A 101 -11.43 -7.05 8.74
N LEU A 102 -11.83 -6.53 7.59
CA LEU A 102 -12.13 -7.30 6.38
C LEU A 102 -11.11 -6.93 5.29
N VAL A 103 -10.31 -7.91 4.86
CA VAL A 103 -9.36 -7.72 3.76
C VAL A 103 -10.12 -7.49 2.44
N THR A 104 -9.69 -6.49 1.67
CA THR A 104 -10.16 -6.30 0.29
C THR A 104 -9.10 -6.73 -0.71
N ASP A 105 -7.86 -6.29 -0.49
CA ASP A 105 -6.78 -6.45 -1.46
C ASP A 105 -5.46 -6.77 -0.75
N ILE A 106 -4.65 -7.62 -1.39
CA ILE A 106 -3.30 -7.94 -0.96
C ILE A 106 -2.40 -7.81 -2.18
N ASN A 107 -1.44 -6.89 -2.09
CA ASN A 107 -0.52 -6.57 -3.16
C ASN A 107 0.89 -7.02 -2.74
N PRO A 108 1.43 -8.16 -3.24
CA PRO A 108 2.76 -8.65 -2.88
C PRO A 108 3.87 -7.85 -3.59
N ARG A 109 3.90 -6.55 -3.32
CA ARG A 109 4.84 -5.54 -3.83
C ARG A 109 4.80 -4.31 -2.92
N PHE A 110 5.67 -3.34 -3.18
CA PHE A 110 5.50 -2.01 -2.61
C PHE A 110 4.14 -1.40 -3.01
N GLY A 111 3.39 -0.91 -2.03
CA GLY A 111 2.18 -0.13 -2.25
C GLY A 111 2.51 1.24 -2.85
N GLY A 112 1.55 1.84 -3.59
CA GLY A 112 1.75 3.18 -4.16
C GLY A 112 1.98 4.27 -3.11
N GLY A 113 1.49 4.05 -1.88
CA GLY A 113 1.71 4.91 -0.73
C GLY A 113 2.99 4.62 0.07
N PHE A 114 3.87 3.74 -0.40
CA PHE A 114 5.10 3.33 0.30
C PHE A 114 6.05 4.47 0.75
N PRO A 115 6.13 5.65 0.08
CA PRO A 115 6.92 6.75 0.62
C PRO A 115 6.55 7.15 2.05
N LEU A 116 5.30 6.93 2.47
CA LEU A 116 4.83 7.22 3.83
C LEU A 116 5.44 6.27 4.90
N PRO A 117 5.31 4.92 4.83
CA PRO A 117 5.99 4.02 5.76
C PRO A 117 7.52 4.13 5.71
N LEU A 118 8.10 4.49 4.56
CA LEU A 118 9.53 4.82 4.49
C LEU A 118 9.88 6.04 5.35
N ALA A 119 9.13 7.14 5.21
CA ALA A 119 9.31 8.34 6.03
C ALA A 119 9.06 8.09 7.52
N ALA A 120 8.20 7.13 7.86
CA ALA A 120 7.94 6.69 9.23
C ALA A 120 9.05 5.81 9.83
N GLY A 121 10.08 5.44 9.06
CA GLY A 121 11.21 4.67 9.54
C GLY A 121 11.10 3.16 9.34
N GLY A 122 10.23 2.70 8.43
CA GLY A 122 10.05 1.28 8.15
C GLY A 122 11.30 0.57 7.60
N ARG A 123 12.14 1.28 6.83
CA ARG A 123 13.44 0.80 6.31
C ARG A 123 13.37 -0.51 5.51
N TYR A 124 12.30 -0.68 4.72
CA TYR A 124 12.06 -1.91 3.94
C TYR A 124 13.14 -2.18 2.87
N PRO A 125 13.71 -1.18 2.18
CA PRO A 125 14.84 -1.41 1.29
C PRO A 125 16.07 -1.97 2.02
N GLU A 126 16.36 -1.49 3.23
CA GLU A 126 17.47 -2.02 4.02
C GLU A 126 17.22 -3.44 4.51
N LEU A 127 15.98 -3.78 4.87
CA LEU A 127 15.59 -5.16 5.17
C LEU A 127 15.79 -6.06 3.95
N ALA A 128 15.37 -5.64 2.75
CA ALA A 128 15.58 -6.39 1.52
C ALA A 128 17.08 -6.64 1.25
N LEU A 129 17.92 -5.62 1.44
CA LEU A 129 19.37 -5.74 1.28
C LEU A 129 20.00 -6.66 2.34
N ALA A 130 19.52 -6.62 3.59
CA ALA A 130 19.97 -7.52 4.66
C ALA A 130 19.66 -8.99 4.31
N LEU A 131 18.43 -9.29 3.89
CA LEU A 131 18.04 -10.63 3.46
C LEU A 131 18.87 -11.11 2.25
N ALA A 132 19.13 -10.23 1.28
CA ALA A 132 19.97 -10.54 0.13
C ALA A 132 21.43 -10.87 0.50
N ARG A 133 21.91 -10.37 1.65
CA ARG A 133 23.22 -10.73 2.22
C ARG A 133 23.19 -11.99 3.09
N GLY A 134 22.04 -12.65 3.20
CA GLY A 134 21.86 -13.83 4.06
C GLY A 134 21.70 -13.51 5.55
N GLU A 135 21.46 -12.24 5.90
CA GLU A 135 21.17 -11.84 7.27
C GLU A 135 19.75 -12.28 7.67
N ARG A 136 19.51 -12.40 8.98
CA ARG A 136 18.19 -12.71 9.57
C ARG A 136 17.79 -11.58 10.54
N PRO A 137 17.24 -10.45 10.04
CA PRO A 137 16.82 -9.36 10.91
C PRO A 137 15.71 -9.80 11.86
N GLU A 138 15.72 -9.30 13.10
CA GLU A 138 14.59 -9.49 14.00
C GLU A 138 13.41 -8.57 13.62
N PRO A 139 12.16 -9.02 13.85
CA PRO A 139 10.99 -8.18 13.68
C PRO A 139 11.02 -6.92 14.53
N ARG A 140 10.49 -5.85 13.96
CA ARG A 140 10.37 -4.52 14.53
C ARG A 140 8.92 -4.02 14.43
N LEU A 141 7.96 -4.90 14.72
CA LEU A 141 6.53 -4.57 14.73
C LEU A 141 6.27 -3.39 15.69
N GLY A 142 5.51 -2.40 15.24
CA GLY A 142 5.23 -1.19 16.01
C GLY A 142 6.38 -0.19 16.10
N ASP A 143 7.56 -0.47 15.55
CA ASP A 143 8.71 0.45 15.57
C ASP A 143 8.71 1.34 14.31
N PHE A 144 7.89 2.37 14.39
CA PHE A 144 7.79 3.45 13.40
C PHE A 144 7.29 4.73 14.08
N ARG A 145 7.48 5.86 13.40
CA ARG A 145 6.94 7.15 13.83
C ARG A 145 5.49 7.30 13.37
N GLU A 146 4.58 7.37 14.33
CA GLU A 146 3.17 7.70 14.11
C GLU A 146 2.97 9.18 13.74
N GLY A 147 1.87 9.49 13.06
CA GLY A 147 1.39 10.85 12.83
C GLY A 147 2.11 11.57 11.69
N ILE A 148 2.96 10.87 10.93
CA ILE A 148 3.49 11.43 9.69
C ILE A 148 2.35 11.49 8.67
N VAL A 149 2.10 12.68 8.14
CA VAL A 149 1.12 12.92 7.09
C VAL A 149 1.85 13.07 5.76
N MET A 150 1.41 12.31 4.76
CA MET A 150 1.88 12.46 3.38
C MET A 150 0.79 13.13 2.54
N THR A 151 1.22 14.05 1.66
CA THR A 151 0.45 14.52 0.51
C THR A 151 1.30 14.38 -0.74
N ARG A 152 0.71 13.94 -1.86
CA ARG A 152 1.38 13.81 -3.14
C ARG A 152 0.90 14.89 -4.11
N PHE A 153 1.81 15.37 -4.94
CA PHE A 153 1.52 16.27 -6.06
C PHE A 153 2.30 15.80 -7.30
N PHE A 154 1.82 16.17 -8.48
CA PHE A 154 2.55 15.92 -9.72
C PHE A 154 3.63 16.97 -9.92
N SER A 155 4.83 16.52 -10.28
CA SER A 155 5.94 17.37 -10.71
C SER A 155 6.40 16.90 -12.08
N ASP A 156 6.92 17.82 -12.90
CA ASP A 156 7.60 17.51 -14.15
C ASP A 156 9.10 17.80 -14.04
N LEU A 157 9.88 17.21 -14.96
CA LEU A 157 11.29 17.50 -15.16
C LEU A 157 11.52 17.63 -16.67
N SER A 158 11.83 18.84 -17.13
CA SER A 158 12.18 19.09 -18.53
C SER A 158 13.65 18.77 -18.77
N LEU A 159 13.95 18.09 -19.88
CA LEU A 159 15.30 17.67 -20.25
C LEU A 159 15.73 18.31 -21.59
N THR A 160 17.04 18.48 -21.78
CA THR A 160 17.66 18.92 -23.03
C THR A 160 18.84 18.01 -23.40
N GLU A 161 19.28 18.03 -24.65
CA GLU A 161 20.43 17.24 -25.11
C GLU A 161 21.73 17.65 -24.43
N ASN A 162 22.59 16.65 -24.17
CA ASN A 162 23.90 16.84 -23.54
C ASN A 162 25.08 16.79 -24.55
N GLY A 163 24.80 16.57 -25.84
CA GLY A 163 25.81 16.56 -26.91
C GLY A 163 26.60 15.25 -27.08
N ASP A 164 26.44 14.30 -26.17
CA ASP A 164 27.03 12.94 -26.20
C ASP A 164 25.96 11.84 -26.45
N GLY A 165 24.76 12.24 -26.87
CA GLY A 165 23.60 11.36 -27.00
C GLY A 165 22.82 11.13 -25.70
N THR A 166 23.23 11.72 -24.58
CA THR A 166 22.47 11.71 -23.32
C THR A 166 21.60 12.96 -23.15
N LEU A 167 20.67 12.91 -22.19
CA LEU A 167 19.82 14.02 -21.79
C LEU A 167 20.28 14.57 -20.43
N LYS A 168 20.13 15.88 -20.23
CA LYS A 168 20.38 16.57 -18.95
C LYS A 168 19.19 17.44 -18.55
N PRO A 169 18.99 17.75 -17.24
CA PRO A 169 17.99 18.70 -16.80
C PRO A 169 18.10 20.04 -17.53
N PHE A 170 16.97 20.54 -18.06
CA PHE A 170 16.89 21.87 -18.64
C PHE A 170 16.92 22.92 -17.52
N VAL A 171 18.00 23.70 -17.48
CA VAL A 171 18.15 24.81 -16.53
C VAL A 171 17.87 26.10 -17.29
N ARG A 172 16.83 26.85 -16.90
CA ARG A 172 16.67 28.23 -17.37
C ARG A 172 17.77 29.07 -16.76
N THR A 173 18.66 29.63 -17.58
CA THR A 173 19.47 30.77 -17.17
C THR A 173 18.55 31.97 -17.00
N GLU A 174 18.55 32.56 -15.80
CA GLU A 174 17.85 33.82 -15.49
C GLU A 174 18.32 34.98 -16.37
#